data_AF-A0A528INL1-F1
#
_entry.id   AF-A0A528INL1-F1
#
_cell.length_a   1.000
_cell.length_b   1.000
_cell.length_c   1.000
_cell.angle_alpha   90.00
_cell.angle_beta   90.00
_cell.angle_gamma   90.00
#
_symmetry.space_group_name_H-M   'P 1'
#
loop_
_entity.id
_entity.type
_entity.pdbx_description
1 polymer ?
#
loop_
_entity_poly.entity_id
_entity_poly.type
_entity_poly.pdbx_seq_one_letter_code
_entity_poly.pdbx_strand_id
1 'polypeptide(L)' 'GRMTVTGNLRDVMKESISAAASYVRSRAIDFGVEPPLFDKRDIHVHVPEGATPKDGPSAGVAMATAIVSVLTGIPVRA' A
#
# COMPACT_ATOMS: atom_id res chain seq x y z
N GLY A 1 4.99 6.12 -9.42
CA GLY A 1 5.14 5.08 -10.43
C GLY A 1 3.92 4.21 -10.39
N ARG A 2 4.08 3.01 -10.91
CA ARG A 2 3.04 2.00 -10.99
C ARG A 2 2.88 1.29 -9.65
N MET A 3 1.65 0.92 -9.35
CA MET A 3 1.31 0.05 -8.23
C MET A 3 0.98 -1.32 -8.80
N THR A 4 1.75 -2.35 -8.45
CA THR A 4 1.50 -3.74 -8.85
C THR A 4 1.23 -4.58 -7.62
N VAL A 5 0.44 -5.65 -7.81
CA VAL A 5 -0.03 -6.47 -6.69
C VAL A 5 0.07 -7.94 -7.05
N THR A 6 0.57 -8.76 -6.12
CA THR A 6 0.56 -10.23 -6.23
C THR A 6 0.03 -10.89 -4.96
N GLY A 7 -0.43 -12.13 -5.11
CA GLY A 7 -1.09 -12.90 -4.06
C GLY A 7 -2.52 -13.29 -4.47
N ASN A 8 -3.15 -14.16 -3.68
CA ASN A 8 -4.51 -14.62 -3.92
C ASN A 8 -5.54 -13.59 -3.41
N LEU A 9 -5.70 -12.51 -4.18
CA LEU A 9 -6.54 -11.37 -3.85
C LEU A 9 -7.76 -11.28 -4.75
N ARG A 10 -8.91 -11.06 -4.13
CA ARG A 10 -10.16 -10.71 -4.82
C ARG A 10 -10.23 -9.21 -5.09
N ASP A 11 -11.23 -8.78 -5.87
CA ASP A 11 -11.30 -7.43 -6.40
C ASP A 11 -11.46 -6.36 -5.31
N VAL A 12 -12.21 -6.64 -4.24
CA VAL A 12 -12.34 -5.75 -3.08
C VAL A 12 -10.98 -5.41 -2.45
N MET A 13 -10.06 -6.37 -2.41
CA MET A 13 -8.72 -6.13 -1.88
C MET A 13 -7.86 -5.31 -2.83
N LYS A 14 -7.99 -5.50 -4.15
CA LYS A 14 -7.29 -4.67 -5.16
C LYS A 14 -7.75 -3.22 -5.11
N GLU A 15 -9.05 -3.01 -4.90
CA GLU A 15 -9.62 -1.68 -4.66
C GLU A 15 -9.05 -1.06 -3.38
N SER A 16 -8.96 -1.85 -2.31
CA SER A 16 -8.39 -1.40 -1.03
C SER A 16 -6.92 -0.95 -1.16
N ILE A 17 -6.13 -1.63 -2.01
CA ILE A 17 -4.75 -1.23 -2.31
C ILE A 17 -4.72 0.10 -3.05
N SER A 18 -5.58 0.23 -4.06
CA SER A 18 -5.69 1.45 -4.87
C SER A 18 -6.13 2.65 -4.02
N ALA A 19 -7.08 2.43 -3.10
CA ALA A 19 -7.53 3.42 -2.14
C ALA A 19 -6.42 3.83 -1.15
N ALA A 20 -5.69 2.85 -0.59
CA ALA A 20 -4.55 3.12 0.30
C ALA A 20 -3.46 3.93 -0.42
N ALA A 21 -3.11 3.57 -1.65
CA ALA A 21 -2.15 4.30 -2.46
C ALA A 21 -2.59 5.75 -2.73
N SER A 22 -3.87 5.94 -3.02
CA SER A 22 -4.46 7.26 -3.29
C SER A 22 -4.47 8.13 -2.03
N TYR A 23 -4.77 7.54 -0.88
CA TYR A 23 -4.73 8.20 0.43
C TYR A 23 -3.32 8.65 0.81
N VAL A 24 -2.32 7.76 0.67
CA VAL A 24 -0.93 8.13 0.97
C VAL A 24 -0.44 9.22 0.02
N ARG A 25 -0.80 9.14 -1.28
CA ARG A 25 -0.45 10.16 -2.27
C ARG A 25 -1.06 11.52 -1.92
N SER A 26 -2.33 11.58 -1.51
CA SER A 26 -2.99 12.86 -1.19
C SER A 26 -2.45 13.53 0.07
N ARG A 27 -1.82 12.76 0.96
CA ARG A 27 -1.20 13.23 2.22
C ARG A 27 0.31 13.05 2.25
N ALA A 28 0.96 12.96 1.09
CA ALA A 28 2.40 12.64 1.01
C ALA A 28 3.26 13.61 1.85
N ILE A 29 2.97 14.91 1.75
CA ILE A 29 3.70 15.96 2.49
C ILE A 29 3.52 15.77 4.01
N ASP A 30 2.29 15.50 4.47
CA ASP A 30 1.99 15.28 5.90
C ASP A 30 2.72 14.05 6.46
N PHE A 31 2.97 13.04 5.62
CA PHE A 31 3.73 11.85 5.98
C PHE A 31 5.24 12.00 5.82
N GLY A 32 5.75 13.16 5.39
CA GLY A 32 7.18 13.36 5.13
C GLY A 32 7.68 12.65 3.86
N VAL A 33 6.77 12.28 2.95
CA VAL A 33 7.09 11.73 1.65
C VAL A 33 7.27 12.88 0.66
N GLU A 34 8.46 13.04 0.11
CA GLU A 34 8.68 13.99 -0.97
C GLU A 34 7.81 13.61 -2.19
N PRO A 35 6.95 14.50 -2.71
CA PRO A 35 6.01 14.17 -3.80
C PRO A 35 6.65 13.48 -5.02
N PRO A 36 7.87 13.86 -5.47
CA PRO A 36 8.53 13.19 -6.58
C PRO A 36 8.84 11.71 -6.32
N LEU A 37 9.00 11.28 -5.06
CA LEU A 37 9.30 9.88 -4.72
C LEU A 37 8.16 8.95 -5.09
N PHE A 38 6.92 9.38 -4.85
CA PHE A 38 5.75 8.56 -5.17
C PHE A 38 5.66 8.31 -6.67
N ASP A 39 5.99 9.30 -7.51
CA ASP A 39 5.94 9.19 -8.96
C ASP A 39 7.15 8.48 -9.58
N LYS A 40 8.33 8.60 -8.98
CA LYS A 40 9.58 7.99 -9.46
C LYS A 40 9.78 6.53 -9.03
N ARG A 41 9.02 6.03 -8.06
CA ARG A 41 9.12 4.65 -7.58
C ARG A 41 7.92 3.81 -8.02
N ASP A 42 8.21 2.63 -8.54
CA ASP A 42 7.23 1.57 -8.70
C ASP A 42 7.12 0.81 -7.38
N ILE A 43 5.90 0.54 -6.92
CA ILE A 43 5.62 -0.16 -5.66
C ILE A 43 4.92 -1.46 -5.99
N HIS A 44 5.48 -2.56 -5.51
CA HIS A 44 4.90 -3.90 -5.64
C HIS A 44 4.44 -4.37 -4.26
N VAL A 45 3.13 -4.54 -4.10
CA VAL A 45 2.52 -5.11 -2.90
C VAL A 45 2.36 -6.63 -3.08
N HIS A 46 3.00 -7.41 -2.22
CA HIS A 46 2.75 -8.85 -2.15
C HIS A 46 1.93 -9.17 -0.90
N VAL A 47 0.84 -9.91 -1.08
CA VAL A 47 0.04 -10.45 0.03
C VAL A 47 0.21 -11.98 0.05
N PRO A 48 0.95 -12.54 1.02
CA PRO A 48 1.21 -13.98 1.09
C PRO A 48 -0.07 -14.82 1.19
N GLU A 49 0.00 -16.02 0.59
CA GLU A 49 -1.01 -17.06 0.75
C GLU A 49 -0.88 -17.70 2.14
N GLY A 50 -1.84 -17.40 3.01
CA GLY A 50 -1.94 -17.98 4.36
C GLY A 50 -3.31 -17.82 5.00
N ALA A 51 -4.29 -17.29 4.28
CA ALA A 51 -5.66 -17.12 4.74
C ALA A 51 -6.61 -17.49 3.61
N THR A 52 -7.82 -17.92 3.98
CA THR A 52 -9.00 -17.92 3.12
C THR A 52 -9.00 -16.70 2.16
N PRO A 53 -9.48 -16.84 0.91
CA PRO A 53 -9.45 -15.77 -0.07
C PRO A 53 -9.85 -14.43 0.55
N LYS A 54 -8.93 -13.45 0.54
CA LYS A 54 -9.13 -12.18 1.25
C LYS A 54 -10.05 -11.30 0.42
N ASP A 55 -11.33 -11.29 0.78
CA ASP A 55 -12.39 -10.53 0.10
C ASP A 55 -12.85 -9.29 0.88
N GLY A 56 -12.20 -8.97 2.00
CA GLY A 56 -12.59 -7.85 2.85
C GLY A 56 -11.73 -6.60 2.63
N PRO A 57 -12.28 -5.38 2.82
CA PRO A 57 -11.50 -4.14 2.75
C PRO A 57 -10.55 -3.94 3.95
N SER A 58 -10.56 -4.89 4.90
CA SER A 58 -9.95 -4.77 6.22
C SER A 58 -8.46 -4.50 6.22
N ALA A 59 -7.73 -4.76 5.12
CA ALA A 59 -6.29 -4.56 5.06
C ALA A 59 -5.87 -3.15 4.57
N GLY A 60 -6.81 -2.25 4.24
CA GLY A 60 -6.50 -0.91 3.71
C GLY A 60 -5.50 -0.13 4.57
N VAL A 61 -5.69 -0.13 5.89
CA VAL A 61 -4.79 0.57 6.83
C VAL A 61 -3.40 -0.07 6.86
N ALA A 62 -3.32 -1.41 6.90
CA ALA A 62 -2.04 -2.12 6.88
C ALA A 62 -1.23 -1.78 5.61
N MET A 63 -1.91 -1.67 4.47
CA MET A 63 -1.29 -1.32 3.20
C MET A 63 -0.85 0.14 3.16
N ALA A 64 -1.65 1.07 3.69
CA ALA A 64 -1.24 2.46 3.84
C ALA A 64 0.00 2.59 4.74
N THR A 65 0.02 1.89 5.88
CA THR A 65 1.17 1.85 6.80
C THR A 65 2.42 1.32 6.11
N ALA A 66 2.32 0.23 5.34
CA ALA A 66 3.44 -0.34 4.61
C ALA A 66 3.97 0.60 3.51
N ILE A 67 3.09 1.27 2.78
CA ILE A 67 3.47 2.25 1.74
C ILE A 67 4.17 3.44 2.37
N VAL A 68 3.66 3.99 3.48
CA VAL A 68 4.32 5.09 4.19
C VAL A 68 5.69 4.65 4.71
N SER A 69 5.77 3.47 5.32
CA SER A 69 7.03 2.92 5.84
C SER A 69 8.10 2.81 4.76
N VAL A 70 7.78 2.23 3.59
CA VAL A 70 8.78 2.05 2.52
C VAL A 70 9.19 3.36 1.85
N LEU A 71 8.30 4.36 1.80
CA LEU A 71 8.59 5.67 1.21
C LEU A 71 9.39 6.59 2.15
N THR A 72 9.19 6.47 3.46
CA THR A 72 9.85 7.29 4.48
C THR A 72 11.10 6.64 5.09
N GLY A 73 11.23 5.31 4.96
CA GLY A 73 12.28 4.55 5.64
C GLY A 73 12.01 4.32 7.14
N ILE A 74 10.83 4.68 7.64
CA ILE A 74 10.46 4.47 9.04
C ILE A 74 9.96 3.02 9.23
N PRO A 75 10.61 2.20 10.08
CA PRO A 75 10.21 0.81 10.26
C PRO A 75 8.86 0.69 10.99
N VAL A 76 8.03 -0.26 10.54
CA VAL A 76 6.79 -0.64 11.26
C VAL A 76 7.16 -1.39 12.53
N ARG A 77 6.47 -1.10 13.65
CA ARG A 77 6.67 -1.78 14.94
C ARG A 77 6.11 -3.20 14.88
N ALA A 78 6.77 -4.12 15.61
CA ALA A 78 6.31 -5.49 15.80
C ALA A 78 5.19 -5.58 16.85
#